data_AF-A0A2K3N993-F1
#
_entry.id   AF-A0A2K3N993-F1
#
_cell.length_a   1.000
_cell.length_b   1.000
_cell.length_c   1.000
_cell.angle_alpha   90.00
_cell.angle_beta   90.00
_cell.angle_gamma   90.00
#
_symmetry.space_group_name_H-M   'P 1'
#
loop_
_entity.id
_entity.type
_entity.pdbx_description
1 polymer ?
#
loop_
_entity_poly.entity_id
_entity_poly.type
_entity_poly.pdbx_seq_one_letter_code
_entity_poly.pdbx_strand_id
1 'polypeptide(L)'
;MLCLSSFINTGWRVYGRTILVLSYAANTCAWHGRQRQRATRAEKLRFQALKSDDQEAYMRMVKESKNERLTLLLEETNKLLVNLGAAVQRQKDFKHSDGIEPLEDSEADLPESDASKNGISKESPVDEDIDAIDSDHNDGDSNDLLEGQRQYNSAIHSIQEKVTEQPSILQGGELRSYQIEGLQWMLSLFNNNLNGILADEMGLGKTIQTISLIAHLFEYKGVTGPHLIVAPKAVLPNWIIEFSTWAPSIKTILYDGRMDERKAIKEEYSGEGKFNVMITHYDLIMRDKAFLKKIKWNYLIVDEGHRLKNHESVLAKTLDN
;
A
#
# COMPACT_ATOMS: atom_id res chain seq x y z
N MET A 1 -42.91 -71.33 -39.20
CA MET A 1 -42.12 -70.12 -39.56
C MET A 1 -42.71 -68.85 -38.91
N LEU A 2 -43.06 -68.86 -37.61
CA LEU A 2 -43.69 -67.70 -36.94
C LEU A 2 -43.25 -67.43 -35.49
N CYS A 3 -42.25 -68.13 -34.93
CA CYS A 3 -41.73 -67.82 -33.59
C CYS A 3 -40.47 -66.95 -33.56
N LEU A 4 -39.89 -66.60 -34.71
CA LEU A 4 -38.65 -65.80 -34.76
C LEU A 4 -38.88 -64.29 -34.97
N SER A 5 -40.08 -63.83 -35.35
CA SER A 5 -40.31 -62.39 -35.60
C SER A 5 -40.66 -61.59 -34.33
N SER A 6 -41.25 -62.21 -33.30
CA SER A 6 -41.61 -61.51 -32.04
C SER A 6 -40.45 -61.30 -31.07
N PHE A 7 -39.38 -62.10 -31.14
CA PHE A 7 -38.22 -61.96 -30.25
C PHE A 7 -37.22 -60.88 -30.73
N ILE A 8 -37.21 -60.58 -32.03
CA ILE A 8 -36.33 -59.56 -32.60
C ILE A 8 -36.86 -58.15 -32.29
N ASN A 9 -38.18 -57.95 -32.22
CA ASN A 9 -38.75 -56.61 -32.05
C ASN A 9 -38.69 -56.07 -30.60
N THR A 10 -38.66 -56.94 -29.59
CA THR A 10 -38.54 -56.56 -28.17
C THR A 10 -37.09 -56.35 -27.73
N GLY A 11 -36.15 -57.15 -28.24
CA GLY A 11 -34.72 -56.95 -28.00
C GLY A 11 -34.22 -55.62 -28.53
N TRP A 12 -34.57 -55.25 -29.77
CA TRP A 12 -34.11 -54.00 -30.39
C TRP A 12 -34.63 -52.72 -29.69
N ARG A 13 -35.82 -52.76 -29.07
CA ARG A 13 -36.33 -51.65 -28.25
C ARG A 13 -35.58 -51.49 -26.92
N VAL A 14 -35.17 -52.59 -26.29
CA VAL A 14 -34.39 -52.55 -25.04
C VAL A 14 -32.95 -52.14 -25.34
N TYR A 15 -32.30 -52.73 -26.35
CA TYR A 15 -30.96 -52.33 -26.79
C TYR A 15 -30.90 -50.88 -27.28
N GLY A 16 -31.90 -50.41 -28.03
CA GLY A 16 -31.98 -49.01 -28.47
C GLY A 16 -32.13 -48.02 -27.32
N ARG A 17 -32.91 -48.35 -26.27
CA ARG A 17 -33.02 -47.54 -25.05
C ARG A 17 -31.70 -47.54 -24.24
N THR A 18 -31.04 -48.68 -24.11
CA THR A 18 -29.74 -48.77 -23.40
C THR A 18 -28.63 -48.02 -24.15
N ILE A 19 -28.61 -48.09 -25.48
CA ILE A 19 -27.66 -47.32 -26.32
C ILE A 19 -27.90 -45.81 -26.20
N LEU A 20 -29.16 -45.37 -26.19
CA LEU A 20 -29.50 -43.96 -25.95
C LEU A 20 -29.08 -43.48 -24.56
N VAL A 21 -29.29 -44.27 -23.51
CA VAL A 21 -28.88 -43.93 -22.13
C VAL A 21 -27.36 -43.86 -22.01
N LEU A 22 -26.61 -44.78 -22.61
CA LEU A 22 -25.14 -44.76 -22.62
C LEU A 22 -24.57 -43.59 -23.43
N SER A 23 -25.18 -43.27 -24.58
CA SER A 23 -24.80 -42.09 -25.38
C SER A 23 -25.08 -40.80 -24.62
N TYR A 24 -26.23 -40.69 -23.94
CA TYR A 24 -26.56 -39.54 -23.11
C TYR A 24 -25.59 -39.40 -21.93
N ALA A 25 -25.28 -40.50 -21.23
CA ALA A 25 -24.30 -40.54 -20.14
C ALA A 25 -22.89 -40.12 -20.59
N ALA A 26 -22.44 -40.61 -21.75
CA ALA A 26 -21.15 -40.24 -22.35
C ALA A 26 -21.12 -38.75 -22.73
N ASN A 27 -22.20 -38.21 -23.31
CA ASN A 27 -22.34 -36.80 -23.64
C ASN A 27 -22.34 -35.91 -22.40
N THR A 28 -23.04 -36.31 -21.33
CA THR A 28 -23.00 -35.59 -20.04
C THR A 28 -21.62 -35.65 -19.40
N CYS A 29 -20.94 -36.79 -19.43
CA CYS A 29 -19.59 -36.93 -18.86
C CYS A 29 -18.57 -36.08 -19.65
N ALA A 30 -18.67 -36.06 -20.98
CA ALA A 30 -17.87 -35.19 -21.85
C ALA A 30 -18.19 -33.70 -21.63
N TRP A 31 -19.46 -33.35 -21.41
CA TRP A 31 -19.87 -32.00 -21.04
C TRP A 31 -19.26 -31.58 -19.69
N HIS A 32 -19.35 -32.41 -18.65
CA HIS A 32 -18.71 -32.15 -17.35
C HIS A 32 -17.18 -32.07 -17.45
N GLY A 33 -16.55 -32.89 -18.30
CA GLY A 33 -15.13 -32.82 -18.60
C GLY A 33 -14.73 -31.49 -19.25
N ARG A 34 -15.50 -31.04 -20.26
CA ARG A 34 -15.30 -29.72 -20.89
C ARG A 34 -15.54 -28.57 -19.91
N GLN A 35 -16.53 -28.69 -19.01
CA GLN A 35 -16.78 -27.70 -17.97
C GLN A 35 -15.63 -27.60 -16.97
N ARG A 36 -15.07 -28.74 -16.52
CA ARG A 36 -13.86 -28.75 -15.66
C ARG A 36 -12.67 -28.12 -16.36
N GLN A 37 -12.42 -28.45 -17.64
CA GLN A 37 -11.34 -27.85 -18.41
C GLN A 37 -11.53 -26.33 -18.60
N ARG A 38 -12.77 -25.88 -18.85
CA ARG A 38 -13.10 -24.45 -18.93
C ARG A 38 -12.84 -23.75 -17.59
N ALA A 39 -13.24 -24.35 -16.47
CA ALA A 39 -12.98 -23.81 -15.14
C ALA A 39 -11.46 -23.71 -14.84
N THR A 40 -10.69 -24.76 -15.14
CA THR A 40 -9.22 -24.74 -14.97
C THR A 40 -8.54 -23.70 -15.88
N ARG A 41 -9.04 -23.50 -17.11
CA ARG A 41 -8.54 -22.45 -18.01
C ARG A 41 -8.86 -21.06 -17.48
N ALA A 42 -10.08 -20.82 -17.01
CA ALA A 42 -10.48 -19.55 -16.41
C ALA A 42 -9.63 -19.23 -15.17
N GLU A 43 -9.35 -20.22 -14.32
CA GLU A 43 -8.46 -20.05 -13.16
C GLU A 43 -7.02 -19.72 -13.55
N LYS A 44 -6.48 -20.37 -14.59
CA LYS A 44 -5.16 -20.05 -15.14
C LYS A 44 -5.09 -18.63 -15.70
N LEU A 45 -6.11 -18.19 -16.43
CA LEU A 45 -6.18 -16.83 -16.98
C LEU A 45 -6.25 -15.79 -15.86
N ARG A 46 -7.00 -16.03 -14.78
CA ARG A 46 -7.01 -15.17 -13.59
C ARG A 46 -5.63 -15.03 -12.97
N PHE A 47 -4.95 -16.16 -12.78
CA PHE A 47 -3.61 -16.17 -12.22
C PHE A 47 -2.59 -15.51 -13.15
N GLN A 48 -2.80 -15.61 -14.46
CA GLN A 48 -1.97 -14.93 -15.45
C GLN A 48 -2.16 -13.41 -15.42
N ALA A 49 -3.40 -12.92 -15.33
CA ALA A 49 -3.69 -11.49 -15.18
C ALA A 49 -3.08 -10.91 -13.90
N LEU A 50 -3.15 -11.64 -12.79
CA LEU A 50 -2.45 -11.25 -11.55
C LEU A 50 -0.93 -11.18 -11.72
N LYS A 51 -0.34 -12.12 -12.47
CA LYS A 51 1.10 -12.13 -12.74
C LYS A 51 1.56 -11.01 -13.68
N SER A 52 0.69 -10.56 -14.58
CA SER A 52 0.96 -9.45 -15.48
C SER A 52 0.58 -8.09 -14.89
N ASP A 53 0.23 -8.04 -13.60
CA ASP A 53 -0.24 -6.83 -12.89
C ASP A 53 -1.45 -6.15 -13.55
N ASP A 54 -2.25 -6.92 -14.29
CA ASP A 54 -3.47 -6.44 -14.92
C ASP A 54 -4.65 -6.58 -13.95
N GLN A 55 -4.75 -5.59 -13.06
CA GLN A 55 -5.77 -5.54 -12.02
C GLN A 55 -7.20 -5.42 -12.60
N GLU A 56 -7.36 -4.76 -13.75
CA GLU A 56 -8.65 -4.58 -14.42
C GLU A 56 -9.17 -5.91 -14.99
N ALA A 57 -8.31 -6.65 -15.70
CA ALA A 57 -8.68 -7.97 -16.22
C ALA A 57 -8.98 -8.97 -15.08
N TYR A 58 -8.21 -8.91 -13.99
CA TYR A 58 -8.49 -9.71 -12.80
C TYR A 58 -9.87 -9.40 -12.21
N MET A 59 -10.19 -8.11 -12.00
CA MET A 59 -11.46 -7.68 -11.42
C MET A 59 -12.66 -8.10 -12.29
N ARG A 60 -12.55 -7.97 -13.62
CA ARG A 60 -13.56 -8.44 -14.58
C ARG A 60 -13.82 -9.94 -14.42
N MET A 61 -12.75 -10.74 -14.37
CA MET A 61 -12.87 -12.18 -14.16
C MET A 61 -13.45 -12.53 -12.78
N VAL A 62 -13.16 -11.77 -11.72
CA VAL A 62 -13.74 -12.01 -10.38
C VAL A 62 -15.24 -11.77 -10.38
N LYS A 63 -15.73 -10.70 -11.00
CA LYS A 63 -17.18 -10.45 -11.19
C LYS A 63 -17.85 -11.60 -11.95
N GLU A 64 -17.24 -12.07 -13.04
CA GLU A 64 -17.74 -13.19 -13.84
C GLU A 64 -17.86 -14.50 -13.05
N SER A 65 -16.98 -14.76 -12.05
CA SER A 65 -17.09 -15.98 -11.23
C SER A 65 -18.36 -16.07 -10.40
N LYS A 66 -19.10 -14.95 -10.21
CA LYS A 66 -20.16 -14.86 -9.20
C LYS A 66 -19.70 -15.37 -7.83
N ASN A 67 -18.43 -15.14 -7.48
CA ASN A 67 -17.96 -15.48 -6.14
C ASN A 67 -18.44 -14.40 -5.18
N GLU A 68 -19.62 -14.63 -4.59
CA GLU A 68 -20.31 -13.70 -3.69
C GLU A 68 -19.41 -13.24 -2.55
N ARG A 69 -18.57 -14.12 -2.01
CA ARG A 69 -17.67 -13.77 -0.91
C ARG A 69 -16.56 -12.80 -1.34
N LEU A 70 -15.93 -13.04 -2.50
CA LEU A 70 -14.85 -12.17 -2.98
C LEU A 70 -15.39 -10.79 -3.38
N THR A 71 -16.56 -10.75 -4.01
CA THR A 71 -17.22 -9.49 -4.38
C THR A 71 -17.60 -8.68 -3.13
N LEU A 72 -18.21 -9.30 -2.11
CA LEU A 72 -18.49 -8.64 -0.83
C LEU A 72 -17.24 -8.07 -0.15
N LEU A 73 -16.15 -8.84 -0.09
CA LEU A 73 -14.90 -8.37 0.51
C LEU A 73 -14.29 -7.18 -0.25
N LEU A 74 -14.37 -7.20 -1.58
CA LEU A 74 -13.87 -6.11 -2.41
C LEU A 74 -14.72 -4.85 -2.25
N GLU A 75 -16.04 -4.98 -2.18
CA GLU A 75 -16.94 -3.86 -1.89
C GLU A 75 -16.70 -3.25 -0.50
N GLU A 76 -16.56 -4.09 0.53
CA GLU A 76 -16.21 -3.62 1.88
C GLU A 76 -14.86 -2.90 1.90
N THR A 77 -13.86 -3.44 1.19
CA THR A 77 -12.54 -2.83 1.05
C THR A 77 -12.64 -1.49 0.33
N ASN A 78 -13.41 -1.40 -0.75
CA ASN A 78 -13.60 -0.17 -1.52
C ASN A 78 -14.24 0.93 -0.65
N LYS A 79 -15.29 0.60 0.10
CA LYS A 79 -15.92 1.53 1.07
C LYS A 79 -14.92 2.03 2.10
N LEU A 80 -14.07 1.16 2.63
CA LEU A 80 -13.03 1.55 3.58
C LEU A 80 -12.01 2.50 2.95
N LEU A 81 -11.55 2.21 1.72
CA LEU A 81 -10.59 3.04 0.99
C LEU A 81 -11.14 4.43 0.66
N VAL A 82 -12.40 4.53 0.23
CA VAL A 82 -13.08 5.82 -0.01
C VAL A 82 -13.16 6.62 1.29
N ASN A 83 -13.59 5.99 2.39
CA ASN A 83 -13.66 6.65 3.69
C ASN A 83 -12.29 7.13 4.18
N LEU A 84 -11.25 6.31 3.97
CA LEU A 84 -9.89 6.63 4.34
C LEU A 84 -9.35 7.78 3.49
N GLY A 85 -9.57 7.77 2.17
CA GLY A 85 -9.23 8.86 1.27
C GLY A 85 -9.89 10.18 1.70
N ALA A 86 -11.18 10.15 2.03
CA ALA A 86 -11.90 11.32 2.55
C ALA A 86 -11.39 11.79 3.93
N ALA A 87 -10.91 10.88 4.78
CA ALA A 87 -10.29 11.26 6.06
C ALA A 87 -8.92 11.93 5.85
N VAL A 88 -8.10 11.40 4.93
CA VAL A 88 -6.81 12.00 4.54
C VAL A 88 -7.02 13.40 3.97
N GLN A 89 -8.00 13.58 3.10
CA GLN A 89 -8.31 14.89 2.53
C GLN A 89 -8.69 15.91 3.61
N ARG A 90 -9.59 15.53 4.53
CA ARG A 90 -9.97 16.39 5.67
C ARG A 90 -8.77 16.77 6.55
N GLN A 91 -7.84 15.85 6.77
CA GLN A 91 -6.64 16.12 7.56
C GLN A 91 -5.70 17.10 6.84
N LYS A 92 -5.63 17.05 5.52
CA LYS A 92 -4.88 18.02 4.71
C LYS A 92 -5.50 19.40 4.80
N ASP A 93 -6.82 19.49 4.62
CA ASP A 93 -7.56 20.75 4.63
C ASP A 93 -7.43 21.46 6.01
N PHE A 94 -7.51 20.70 7.11
CA PHE A 94 -7.44 21.25 8.48
C PHE A 94 -6.09 21.91 8.80
N LYS A 95 -4.97 21.37 8.29
CA LYS A 95 -3.66 21.97 8.51
C LYS A 95 -3.36 23.11 7.54
N HIS A 96 -3.95 23.09 6.34
CA HIS A 96 -3.81 24.19 5.39
C HIS A 96 -4.48 25.47 5.91
N SER A 97 -5.51 25.37 6.76
CA SER A 97 -6.15 26.52 7.41
C SER A 97 -5.37 27.10 8.62
N ASP A 98 -4.48 26.33 9.25
CA ASP A 98 -3.67 26.78 10.40
C ASP A 98 -2.32 27.42 9.99
N GLY A 99 -1.98 27.42 8.70
CA GLY A 99 -0.79 28.05 8.14
C GLY A 99 -1.14 29.07 7.05
N ILE A 100 -1.12 30.36 7.44
CA ILE A 100 -0.94 31.61 6.65
C ILE A 100 -1.28 31.55 5.13
N GLU A 101 -2.19 32.45 4.74
CA GLU A 101 -2.82 32.68 3.42
C GLU A 101 -1.95 32.43 2.16
N PRO A 102 -2.51 31.78 1.12
CA PRO A 102 -1.93 31.83 -0.22
C PRO A 102 -2.32 33.15 -0.89
N LEU A 103 -1.32 34.00 -1.14
CA LEU A 103 -1.44 35.13 -2.05
C LEU A 103 -1.67 34.61 -3.48
N GLU A 104 -2.66 35.23 -4.14
CA GLU A 104 -3.09 35.04 -5.52
C GLU A 104 -2.02 35.44 -6.56
N ASP A 105 -2.37 35.10 -7.81
CA ASP A 105 -1.77 35.39 -9.12
C ASP A 105 -0.73 34.38 -9.61
N SER A 106 -0.91 33.70 -10.75
CA SER A 106 -1.33 34.27 -12.04
C SER A 106 -2.03 33.27 -12.98
N GLU A 107 -3.02 33.78 -13.71
CA GLU A 107 -3.73 33.19 -14.86
C GLU A 107 -2.83 32.86 -16.08
N ALA A 108 -3.48 32.23 -17.08
CA ALA A 108 -3.07 31.89 -18.46
C ALA A 108 -2.43 30.49 -18.62
N ASP A 109 -2.76 29.65 -19.60
CA ASP A 109 -3.63 29.76 -20.76
C ASP A 109 -3.86 28.33 -21.30
N LEU A 110 -5.05 28.04 -21.84
CA LEU A 110 -5.29 26.86 -22.66
C LEU A 110 -4.61 27.04 -24.03
N PRO A 111 -4.26 25.95 -24.73
CA PRO A 111 -4.72 25.89 -26.11
C PRO A 111 -5.24 24.52 -26.56
N GLU A 112 -6.42 24.57 -27.20
CA GLU A 112 -6.89 23.64 -28.23
C GLU A 112 -6.10 23.80 -29.55
N SER A 113 -6.34 22.85 -30.47
CA SER A 113 -5.91 22.70 -31.89
C SER A 113 -4.79 21.67 -32.09
N ASP A 114 -4.79 20.81 -33.11
CA ASP A 114 -5.61 20.75 -34.31
C ASP A 114 -5.54 19.35 -34.94
N ALA A 115 -6.56 18.99 -35.72
CA ALA A 115 -6.58 17.80 -36.55
C ALA A 115 -5.71 17.99 -37.80
N SER A 116 -4.91 16.97 -38.18
CA SER A 116 -4.69 16.65 -39.59
C SER A 116 -4.06 15.28 -39.84
N LYS A 117 -4.61 14.66 -40.88
CA LYS A 117 -4.36 13.34 -41.47
C LYS A 117 -2.92 13.15 -41.94
N ASN A 118 -2.44 11.90 -41.88
CA ASN A 118 -1.84 11.23 -43.05
C ASN A 118 -1.81 9.71 -42.86
N GLY A 119 -2.42 8.99 -43.78
CA GLY A 119 -2.33 7.54 -43.88
C GLY A 119 -1.12 7.10 -44.71
N ILE A 120 -0.70 5.85 -44.53
CA ILE A 120 -0.41 4.89 -45.60
C ILE A 120 -0.34 3.49 -44.96
N SER A 121 -1.10 2.61 -45.59
CA SER A 121 -1.32 1.18 -45.36
C SER A 121 -0.10 0.30 -45.63
N LYS A 122 0.00 -0.84 -44.92
CA LYS A 122 0.43 -2.12 -45.49
C LYS A 122 -0.17 -3.30 -44.70
N GLU A 123 -1.06 -4.00 -45.39
CA GLU A 123 -1.62 -5.36 -45.22
C GLU A 123 -0.50 -6.39 -44.95
N SER A 124 -0.66 -7.60 -44.39
CA SER A 124 -1.72 -8.57 -44.00
C SER A 124 -0.97 -9.77 -43.30
N PRO A 125 -1.52 -10.95 -42.89
CA PRO A 125 -2.85 -11.50 -43.10
C PRO A 125 -3.54 -12.15 -41.86
N VAL A 126 -4.79 -12.50 -42.16
CA VAL A 126 -5.89 -13.11 -41.41
C VAL A 126 -5.61 -14.59 -41.08
N ASP A 127 -6.20 -15.08 -39.99
CA ASP A 127 -6.84 -16.42 -39.83
C ASP A 127 -7.60 -16.38 -38.48
N GLU A 128 -8.87 -15.93 -38.48
CA GLU A 128 -10.11 -16.74 -38.51
C GLU A 128 -10.52 -17.38 -37.16
N ASP A 129 -11.77 -17.06 -36.79
CA ASP A 129 -12.68 -17.69 -35.83
C ASP A 129 -12.48 -17.45 -34.31
N ILE A 130 -13.01 -16.31 -33.84
CA ILE A 130 -13.64 -16.24 -32.52
C ILE A 130 -15.05 -15.68 -32.70
N ASP A 131 -16.03 -16.59 -32.57
CA ASP A 131 -17.45 -16.29 -32.52
C ASP A 131 -17.76 -15.12 -31.58
N ALA A 132 -18.49 -14.14 -32.13
CA ALA A 132 -19.13 -13.08 -31.40
C ALA A 132 -20.07 -13.67 -30.35
N ILE A 133 -19.66 -13.63 -29.08
CA ILE A 133 -20.59 -13.67 -27.96
C ILE A 133 -20.97 -12.21 -27.71
N ASP A 134 -22.18 -11.90 -28.14
CA ASP A 134 -22.97 -10.75 -27.72
C ASP A 134 -22.92 -10.63 -26.18
N SER A 135 -22.23 -9.59 -25.69
CA SER A 135 -22.32 -9.14 -24.32
C SER A 135 -22.40 -7.62 -24.32
N ASP A 136 -23.55 -7.12 -24.78
CA ASP A 136 -24.05 -5.81 -24.38
C ASP A 136 -24.38 -5.85 -22.87
N HIS A 137 -23.33 -5.77 -22.06
CA HIS A 137 -23.38 -5.67 -20.60
C HIS A 137 -22.49 -4.51 -20.18
N ASN A 138 -23.06 -3.31 -20.30
CA ASN A 138 -22.87 -2.16 -19.42
C ASN A 138 -21.50 -2.11 -18.68
N ASP A 139 -20.46 -1.69 -19.40
CA ASP A 139 -19.09 -1.48 -18.88
C ASP A 139 -18.97 -0.43 -17.76
N GLY A 140 -20.07 0.20 -17.34
CA GLY A 140 -20.08 1.21 -16.28
C GLY A 140 -19.81 0.67 -14.88
N ASP A 141 -20.10 -0.61 -14.61
CA ASP A 141 -20.06 -1.14 -13.24
C ASP A 141 -18.65 -1.65 -12.83
N SER A 142 -17.82 -2.03 -13.80
CA SER A 142 -16.45 -2.52 -13.59
C SER A 142 -15.51 -1.47 -13.01
N ASN A 143 -15.78 -0.19 -13.31
CA ASN A 143 -14.97 0.95 -12.84
C ASN A 143 -15.18 1.27 -11.35
N ASP A 144 -16.33 0.91 -10.77
CA ASP A 144 -16.72 1.30 -9.41
C ASP A 144 -15.83 0.65 -8.32
N LEU A 145 -15.43 -0.62 -8.50
CA LEU A 145 -14.65 -1.35 -7.49
C LEU A 145 -13.17 -0.95 -7.40
N LEU A 146 -12.62 -0.34 -8.44
CA LEU A 146 -11.23 0.16 -8.45
C LEU A 146 -11.16 1.67 -8.19
N GLU A 147 -12.31 2.35 -8.20
CA GLU A 147 -12.37 3.79 -8.01
C GLU A 147 -11.82 4.21 -6.64
N GLY A 148 -12.23 3.54 -5.56
CA GLY A 148 -11.71 3.86 -4.22
C GLY A 148 -10.22 3.60 -4.08
N GLN A 149 -9.65 2.61 -4.78
CA GLN A 149 -8.22 2.38 -4.80
C GLN A 149 -7.47 3.50 -5.55
N ARG A 150 -7.98 3.94 -6.70
CA ARG A 150 -7.42 5.07 -7.46
C ARG A 150 -7.50 6.37 -6.68
N GLN A 151 -8.66 6.67 -6.10
CA GLN A 151 -8.90 7.84 -5.27
C GLN A 151 -7.98 7.84 -4.03
N TYR A 152 -7.85 6.71 -3.35
CA TYR A 152 -6.96 6.56 -2.21
C TYR A 152 -5.49 6.77 -2.57
N ASN A 153 -5.00 6.13 -3.64
CA ASN A 153 -3.62 6.27 -4.10
C ASN A 153 -3.32 7.72 -4.55
N SER A 154 -4.25 8.34 -5.27
CA SER A 154 -4.16 9.74 -5.67
C SER A 154 -4.15 10.68 -4.47
N ALA A 155 -5.01 10.43 -3.47
CA ALA A 155 -5.08 11.23 -2.25
C ALA A 155 -3.83 11.08 -1.38
N ILE A 156 -3.21 9.89 -1.32
CA ILE A 156 -2.02 9.65 -0.49
C ILE A 156 -0.75 10.21 -1.10
N HIS A 157 -0.61 10.13 -2.41
CA HIS A 157 0.58 10.60 -3.12
C HIS A 157 0.29 11.86 -3.92
N SER A 158 -0.61 12.72 -3.45
CA SER A 158 -0.98 13.94 -4.17
C SER A 158 0.21 14.91 -4.27
N ILE A 159 1.05 14.97 -3.23
CA ILE A 159 2.31 15.70 -3.24
C ILE A 159 3.44 14.71 -3.45
N GLN A 160 4.02 14.73 -4.64
CA GLN A 160 5.19 13.92 -4.99
C GLN A 160 6.41 14.82 -5.06
N GLU A 161 7.38 14.52 -4.21
CA GLU A 161 8.69 15.16 -4.24
C GLU A 161 9.70 14.08 -4.63
N LYS A 162 10.35 14.26 -5.78
CA LYS A 162 11.33 13.30 -6.26
C LYS A 162 12.65 13.56 -5.55
N VAL A 163 13.12 12.57 -4.78
CA VAL A 163 14.41 12.63 -4.11
C VAL A 163 15.41 11.86 -4.95
N THR A 164 16.27 12.59 -5.66
CA THR A 164 17.31 11.97 -6.52
C THR A 164 18.64 11.81 -5.80
N GLU A 165 18.87 12.59 -4.74
CA GLU A 165 20.15 12.66 -4.04
C GLU A 165 19.94 12.58 -2.53
N GLN A 166 20.97 12.12 -1.83
CA GLN A 166 20.97 12.08 -0.37
C GLN A 166 21.16 13.50 0.22
N PRO A 167 20.68 13.76 1.45
CA PRO A 167 20.91 15.05 2.11
C PRO A 167 22.40 15.35 2.27
N SER A 168 22.82 16.60 2.05
CA SER A 168 24.23 17.02 2.15
C SER A 168 24.75 16.91 3.58
N ILE A 169 23.87 16.97 4.57
CA ILE A 169 24.25 16.80 5.98
C ILE A 169 24.67 15.36 6.31
N LEU A 170 24.30 14.39 5.46
CA LEU A 170 24.51 12.97 5.68
C LEU A 170 25.95 12.60 5.30
N GLN A 171 26.71 12.14 6.28
CA GLN A 171 28.13 11.77 6.17
C GLN A 171 28.30 10.26 6.33
N GLY A 172 29.50 9.71 6.10
CA GLY A 172 29.80 8.31 6.41
C GLY A 172 29.46 7.29 5.31
N GLY A 173 28.87 7.71 4.19
CA GLY A 173 28.68 6.86 3.01
C GLY A 173 27.63 7.37 2.04
N GLU A 174 27.41 6.60 0.98
CA GLU A 174 26.32 6.83 0.03
C GLU A 174 25.13 5.90 0.32
N LEU A 175 23.92 6.46 0.24
CA LEU A 175 22.69 5.68 0.31
C LEU A 175 22.57 4.78 -0.93
N ARG A 176 22.16 3.53 -0.71
CA ARG A 176 21.86 2.61 -1.82
C ARG A 176 20.57 3.05 -2.52
N SER A 177 20.40 2.68 -3.79
CA SER A 177 19.22 3.06 -4.59
C SER A 177 17.89 2.77 -3.89
N TYR A 178 17.73 1.57 -3.32
CA TYR A 178 16.52 1.21 -2.58
C TYR A 178 16.32 2.04 -1.29
N GLN A 179 17.39 2.56 -0.68
CA GLN A 179 17.30 3.43 0.49
C GLN A 179 16.86 4.84 0.10
N ILE A 180 17.24 5.30 -1.09
CA ILE A 180 16.76 6.56 -1.68
C ILE A 180 15.27 6.43 -2.02
N GLU A 181 14.84 5.30 -2.59
CA GLU A 181 13.43 5.01 -2.83
C GLU A 181 12.62 4.97 -1.51
N GLY A 182 13.16 4.32 -0.47
CA GLY A 182 12.55 4.31 0.87
C GLY A 182 12.46 5.71 1.50
N LEU A 183 13.51 6.53 1.34
CA LEU A 183 13.50 7.94 1.75
C LEU A 183 12.43 8.74 1.01
N GLN A 184 12.36 8.62 -0.32
CA GLN A 184 11.34 9.28 -1.13
C GLN A 184 9.93 8.88 -0.69
N TRP A 185 9.71 7.60 -0.41
CA TRP A 185 8.44 7.11 0.09
C TRP A 185 8.08 7.72 1.44
N MET A 186 9.00 7.73 2.41
CA MET A 186 8.77 8.36 3.72
C MET A 186 8.56 9.88 3.61
N LEU A 187 9.27 10.55 2.71
CA LEU A 187 9.07 11.98 2.46
C LEU A 187 7.70 12.27 1.85
N SER A 188 7.22 11.40 0.95
CA SER A 188 5.86 11.49 0.43
C SER A 188 4.84 11.37 1.56
N LEU A 189 5.02 10.44 2.50
CA LEU A 189 4.15 10.35 3.67
C LEU A 189 4.18 11.62 4.52
N PHE A 190 5.36 12.18 4.75
CA PHE A 190 5.51 13.44 5.48
C PHE A 190 4.77 14.59 4.80
N ASN A 191 5.01 14.81 3.50
CA ASN A 191 4.35 15.87 2.71
C ASN A 191 2.82 15.70 2.70
N ASN A 192 2.33 14.46 2.71
CA ASN A 192 0.91 14.17 2.71
C ASN A 192 0.29 14.04 4.12
N ASN A 193 1.07 14.33 5.19
CA ASN A 193 0.66 14.22 6.60
C ASN A 193 0.17 12.82 7.01
N LEU A 194 0.78 11.78 6.45
CA LEU A 194 0.42 10.40 6.68
C LEU A 194 1.44 9.70 7.57
N ASN A 195 0.94 8.73 8.34
CA ASN A 195 1.78 7.81 9.08
C ASN A 195 2.16 6.64 8.17
N GLY A 196 3.33 6.06 8.39
CA GLY A 196 3.83 4.92 7.61
C GLY A 196 4.42 3.83 8.48
N ILE A 197 4.48 2.63 7.90
CA ILE A 197 5.20 1.49 8.47
C ILE A 197 6.27 1.08 7.48
N LEU A 198 7.54 1.23 7.86
CA LEU A 198 8.65 0.73 7.06
C LEU A 198 8.84 -0.77 7.31
N ALA A 199 8.42 -1.58 6.35
CA ALA A 199 8.35 -3.04 6.46
C ALA A 199 9.50 -3.77 5.73
N ASP A 200 10.59 -3.06 5.44
CA ASP A 200 11.79 -3.62 4.82
C ASP A 200 12.38 -4.79 5.63
N GLU A 201 12.95 -5.76 4.92
CA GLU A 201 13.71 -6.87 5.50
C GLU A 201 14.77 -6.39 6.52
N MET A 202 15.06 -7.24 7.51
CA MET A 202 16.12 -6.96 8.48
C MET A 202 17.47 -6.87 7.76
N GLY A 203 18.27 -5.84 8.08
CA GLY A 203 19.58 -5.63 7.45
C GLY A 203 19.59 -4.68 6.25
N LEU A 204 18.44 -4.20 5.76
CA LEU A 204 18.36 -3.18 4.70
C LEU A 204 18.67 -1.74 5.17
N GLY A 205 19.09 -1.57 6.42
CA GLY A 205 19.50 -0.26 6.94
C GLY A 205 18.33 0.69 7.22
N LYS A 206 17.20 0.19 7.74
CA LYS A 206 16.05 1.00 8.18
C LYS A 206 16.44 2.16 9.11
N THR A 207 17.42 1.93 9.99
CA THR A 207 17.99 2.96 10.86
C THR A 207 18.59 4.11 10.05
N ILE A 208 19.39 3.81 9.03
CA ILE A 208 20.01 4.81 8.15
C ILE A 208 18.94 5.53 7.33
N GLN A 209 17.94 4.81 6.80
CA GLN A 209 16.81 5.43 6.10
C GLN A 209 16.02 6.40 7.02
N THR A 210 15.88 6.06 8.30
CA THR A 210 15.22 6.94 9.28
C THR A 210 16.06 8.18 9.56
N ILE A 211 17.38 8.02 9.73
CA ILE A 211 18.30 9.14 9.94
C ILE A 211 18.31 10.04 8.71
N SER A 212 18.30 9.47 7.49
CA SER A 212 18.25 10.24 6.25
C SER A 212 16.95 11.03 6.11
N LEU A 213 15.81 10.49 6.58
CA LEU A 213 14.56 11.24 6.65
C LEU A 213 14.70 12.47 7.55
N ILE A 214 15.18 12.31 8.79
CA ILE A 214 15.34 13.44 9.72
C ILE A 214 16.33 14.47 9.16
N ALA A 215 17.44 14.01 8.59
CA ALA A 215 18.42 14.86 7.92
C ALA A 215 17.79 15.67 6.77
N HIS A 216 17.00 15.02 5.92
CA HIS A 216 16.31 15.68 4.81
C HIS A 216 15.31 16.73 5.31
N LEU A 217 14.54 16.41 6.35
CA LEU A 217 13.59 17.34 6.97
C LEU A 217 14.30 18.54 7.62
N PHE A 218 15.46 18.31 8.23
CA PHE A 218 16.28 19.35 8.83
C PHE A 218 16.82 20.32 7.77
N GLU A 219 17.38 19.79 6.69
CA GLU A 219 18.08 20.56 5.65
C GLU A 219 17.13 21.29 4.70
N TYR A 220 16.12 20.61 4.17
CA TYR A 220 15.27 21.15 3.09
C TYR A 220 13.94 21.72 3.59
N LYS A 221 13.37 21.15 4.67
CA LYS A 221 12.06 21.58 5.21
C LYS A 221 12.20 22.50 6.43
N GLY A 222 13.41 22.72 6.93
CA GLY A 222 13.67 23.53 8.12
C GLY A 222 13.07 22.96 9.41
N VAL A 223 12.70 21.67 9.41
CA VAL A 223 12.10 21.01 10.57
C VAL A 223 13.23 20.50 11.47
N THR A 224 13.56 21.30 12.48
CA THR A 224 14.70 21.02 13.36
C THR A 224 14.36 20.10 14.54
N GLY A 225 13.09 19.74 14.72
CA GLY A 225 12.60 18.91 15.83
C GLY A 225 11.75 19.71 16.83
N PRO A 226 11.44 19.12 18.00
CA PRO A 226 12.01 17.89 18.54
C PRO A 226 11.39 16.60 17.96
N HIS A 227 12.23 15.60 17.68
CA HIS A 227 11.83 14.26 17.23
C HIS A 227 12.10 13.21 18.32
N LEU A 228 11.18 12.26 18.50
CA LEU A 228 11.28 11.18 19.47
C LEU A 228 11.51 9.84 18.77
N ILE A 229 12.55 9.12 19.17
CA ILE A 229 12.85 7.77 18.71
C ILE A 229 12.71 6.82 19.89
N VAL A 230 11.89 5.79 19.69
CA VAL A 230 11.61 4.75 20.67
C VAL A 230 12.14 3.44 20.16
N ALA A 231 13.12 2.87 20.85
CA ALA A 231 13.72 1.61 20.44
C ALA A 231 13.95 0.67 21.64
N PRO A 232 14.14 -0.64 21.42
CA PRO A 232 14.56 -1.55 22.49
C PRO A 232 15.86 -1.08 23.16
N LYS A 233 15.97 -1.27 24.48
CA LYS A 233 17.14 -0.81 25.25
C LYS A 233 18.48 -1.32 24.68
N ALA A 234 18.49 -2.54 24.16
CA ALA A 234 19.68 -3.16 23.59
C ALA A 234 20.22 -2.45 22.34
N VAL A 235 19.38 -1.73 21.58
CA VAL A 235 19.77 -1.08 20.32
C VAL A 235 20.01 0.42 20.46
N LEU A 236 19.71 1.04 21.61
CA LEU A 236 19.93 2.48 21.82
C LEU A 236 21.39 2.92 21.58
N PRO A 237 22.42 2.17 22.04
CA PRO A 237 23.80 2.55 21.75
C PRO A 237 24.11 2.56 20.26
N ASN A 238 23.53 1.63 19.49
CA ASN A 238 23.69 1.58 18.05
C ASN A 238 23.11 2.85 17.41
N TRP A 239 21.87 3.21 17.77
CA TRP A 239 21.24 4.45 17.29
C TRP A 239 22.11 5.68 17.52
N ILE A 240 22.72 5.83 18.71
CA ILE A 240 23.61 6.96 19.01
C ILE A 240 24.86 6.95 18.12
N ILE A 241 25.48 5.79 17.92
CA ILE A 241 26.65 5.66 17.04
C ILE A 241 26.28 6.02 15.60
N GLU A 242 25.15 5.53 15.09
CA GLU A 242 24.68 5.83 13.74
C GLU A 242 24.40 7.33 13.56
N PHE A 243 23.74 8.00 14.52
CA PHE A 243 23.56 9.46 14.46
C PHE A 243 24.89 10.21 14.47
N SER A 244 25.83 9.81 15.33
CA SER A 244 27.15 10.45 15.40
C SER A 244 27.98 10.27 14.12
N THR A 245 27.76 9.15 13.42
CA THR A 245 28.50 8.79 12.20
C THR A 245 27.87 9.43 10.97
N TRP A 246 26.55 9.30 10.82
CA TRP A 246 25.83 9.72 9.63
C TRP A 246 25.33 11.15 9.68
N ALA A 247 25.01 11.70 10.84
CA ALA A 247 24.43 13.04 10.95
C ALA A 247 24.96 13.80 12.19
N PRO A 248 26.28 14.09 12.26
CA PRO A 248 26.89 14.72 13.43
C PRO A 248 26.36 16.13 13.73
N SER A 249 25.81 16.81 12.73
CA SER A 249 25.19 18.14 12.88
C SER A 249 23.87 18.12 13.67
N ILE A 250 23.23 16.95 13.79
CA ILE A 250 21.94 16.79 14.47
C ILE A 250 22.20 16.48 15.96
N LYS A 251 21.80 17.40 16.84
CA LYS A 251 21.95 17.21 18.29
C LYS A 251 21.03 16.11 18.79
N THR A 252 21.63 14.97 19.10
CA THR A 252 20.94 13.76 19.54
C THR A 252 21.21 13.51 21.02
N ILE A 253 20.16 13.29 21.80
CA ILE A 253 20.27 12.99 23.24
C ILE A 253 19.76 11.59 23.55
N LEU A 254 20.48 10.87 24.41
CA LEU A 254 20.06 9.59 24.95
C LEU A 254 19.33 9.80 26.27
N TYR A 255 18.02 9.55 26.29
CA TYR A 255 17.23 9.55 27.51
C TYR A 255 17.16 8.12 28.07
N ASP A 256 18.21 7.76 28.83
CA ASP A 256 18.33 6.53 29.63
C ASP A 256 19.07 6.86 30.95
N GLY A 257 19.06 5.92 31.90
CA GLY A 257 19.84 6.04 33.12
C GLY A 257 19.01 6.02 34.40
N ARG A 258 19.67 6.29 35.53
CA ARG A 258 19.06 6.36 36.87
C ARG A 258 18.22 7.63 37.02
N MET A 259 17.42 7.70 38.08
CA MET A 259 16.52 8.83 38.30
C MET A 259 17.26 10.17 38.37
N ASP A 260 18.45 10.20 38.98
CA ASP A 260 19.25 11.41 39.13
C ASP A 260 19.85 11.89 37.80
N GLU A 261 20.37 10.97 36.99
CA GLU A 261 20.82 11.24 35.62
C GLU A 261 19.66 11.78 34.76
N ARG A 262 18.48 11.16 34.86
CA ARG A 262 17.29 11.63 34.14
C ARG A 262 16.81 12.99 34.62
N LYS A 263 16.95 13.33 35.91
CA LYS A 263 16.64 14.67 36.41
C LYS A 263 17.58 15.72 35.81
N ALA A 264 18.88 15.43 35.76
CA ALA A 264 19.85 16.32 35.13
C ALA A 264 19.51 16.55 33.64
N ILE A 265 19.17 15.49 32.89
CA ILE A 265 18.75 15.62 31.49
C ILE A 265 17.46 16.45 31.37
N LYS A 266 16.47 16.24 32.26
CA LYS A 266 15.23 17.04 32.25
C LYS A 266 15.48 18.52 32.53
N GLU A 267 16.39 18.84 33.44
CA GLU A 267 16.73 20.22 33.79
C GLU A 267 17.52 20.90 32.66
N GLU A 268 18.51 20.19 32.12
CA GLU A 268 19.35 20.68 31.02
C GLU A 268 18.51 20.93 29.76
N TYR A 269 17.61 20.01 29.41
CA TYR A 269 16.84 20.02 28.16
C TYR A 269 15.36 20.42 28.31
N SER A 270 14.96 21.02 29.44
CA SER A 270 13.58 21.55 29.64
C SER A 270 13.18 22.73 28.74
N GLY A 271 14.10 23.27 27.94
CA GLY A 271 13.85 24.41 27.07
C GLY A 271 13.66 24.00 25.60
N GLU A 272 12.83 24.76 24.88
CA GLU A 272 12.64 24.60 23.43
C GLU A 272 13.96 24.83 22.67
N GLY A 273 14.20 24.05 21.61
CA GLY A 273 15.33 24.23 20.70
C GLY A 273 16.71 23.74 21.20
N LYS A 274 16.80 23.06 22.36
CA LYS A 274 18.09 22.58 22.89
C LYS A 274 18.61 21.30 22.24
N PHE A 275 17.72 20.47 21.71
CA PHE A 275 18.04 19.21 21.04
C PHE A 275 17.14 19.01 19.82
N ASN A 276 17.59 18.21 18.86
CA ASN A 276 16.83 17.89 17.66
C ASN A 276 16.15 16.52 17.79
N VAL A 277 16.87 15.53 18.32
CA VAL A 277 16.40 14.14 18.44
C VAL A 277 16.60 13.64 19.87
N MET A 278 15.55 13.05 20.45
CA MET A 278 15.62 12.30 21.71
C MET A 278 15.42 10.82 21.44
N ILE A 279 16.33 10.00 21.96
CA ILE A 279 16.28 8.54 21.83
C ILE A 279 16.01 7.93 23.21
N THR A 280 15.00 7.07 23.29
CA THR A 280 14.64 6.39 24.53
C THR A 280 14.07 5.00 24.27
N HIS A 281 13.74 4.28 25.34
CA HIS A 281 13.12 2.95 25.27
C HIS A 281 11.74 2.94 25.90
N TYR A 282 10.97 1.91 25.53
CA TYR A 282 9.59 1.70 25.90
C TYR A 282 9.30 1.87 27.41
N ASP A 283 10.16 1.35 28.29
CA ASP A 283 9.94 1.42 29.74
C ASP A 283 9.98 2.85 30.30
N LEU A 284 10.80 3.73 29.72
CA LEU A 284 10.93 5.11 30.19
C LEU A 284 9.80 6.01 29.71
N ILE A 285 9.27 5.76 28.52
CA ILE A 285 8.09 6.50 28.01
C ILE A 285 6.92 6.33 28.98
N MET A 286 6.77 5.11 29.47
CA MET A 286 5.71 4.73 30.39
C MET A 286 5.88 5.37 31.77
N ARG A 287 7.12 5.38 32.29
CA ARG A 287 7.44 5.93 33.62
C ARG A 287 7.45 7.45 33.64
N ASP A 288 8.02 8.08 32.63
CA ASP A 288 8.27 9.52 32.56
C ASP A 288 7.29 10.25 31.62
N LYS A 289 6.12 9.66 31.33
CA LYS A 289 5.09 10.22 30.45
C LYS A 289 4.73 11.67 30.76
N ALA A 290 4.68 12.05 32.05
CA ALA A 290 4.28 13.39 32.47
C ALA A 290 5.28 14.48 32.02
N PHE A 291 6.55 14.13 31.82
CA PHE A 291 7.54 15.02 31.25
C PHE A 291 7.47 15.01 29.72
N LEU A 292 7.47 13.82 29.13
CA LEU A 292 7.49 13.66 27.67
C LEU A 292 6.25 14.25 26.98
N LYS A 293 5.09 14.25 27.64
CA LYS A 293 3.85 14.88 27.15
C LYS A 293 3.90 16.41 27.12
N LYS A 294 4.79 17.04 27.88
CA LYS A 294 4.94 18.51 27.85
C LYS A 294 5.63 19.00 26.58
N ILE A 295 6.37 18.11 25.93
CA ILE A 295 7.11 18.41 24.71
C ILE A 295 6.18 18.15 23.52
N LYS A 296 6.01 19.17 22.66
CA LYS A 296 5.28 19.02 21.40
C LYS A 296 6.21 18.38 20.37
N TRP A 297 6.09 17.08 20.17
CA TRP A 297 6.92 16.32 19.24
C TRP A 297 6.46 16.54 17.79
N ASN A 298 7.43 16.75 16.89
CA ASN A 298 7.16 16.85 15.45
C ASN A 298 7.02 15.48 14.80
N TYR A 299 7.83 14.52 15.25
CA TYR A 299 7.84 13.17 14.71
C TYR A 299 8.13 12.14 15.79
N LEU A 300 7.42 11.01 15.72
CA LEU A 300 7.62 9.86 16.58
C LEU A 300 8.00 8.66 15.71
N ILE A 301 9.20 8.12 15.93
CA ILE A 301 9.65 6.90 15.29
C ILE A 301 9.66 5.79 16.32
N VAL A 302 9.08 4.65 15.97
CA VAL A 302 9.07 3.47 16.82
C VAL A 302 9.77 2.32 16.11
N ASP A 303 10.94 1.96 16.62
CA ASP A 303 11.72 0.82 16.16
C ASP A 303 11.22 -0.47 16.81
N GLU A 304 11.18 -1.55 16.04
CA GLU A 304 10.56 -2.82 16.44
C GLU A 304 9.08 -2.68 16.85
N GLY A 305 8.31 -1.96 16.04
CA GLY A 305 6.89 -1.65 16.28
C GLY A 305 5.97 -2.87 16.48
N HIS A 306 6.42 -4.09 16.20
CA HIS A 306 5.71 -5.32 16.60
C HIS A 306 5.49 -5.40 18.12
N ARG A 307 6.29 -4.69 18.93
CA ARG A 307 6.12 -4.52 20.38
C ARG A 307 4.89 -3.69 20.76
N LEU A 308 4.31 -2.93 19.81
CA LEU A 308 3.10 -2.12 19.99
C LEU A 308 1.80 -2.92 19.88
N LYS A 309 1.83 -4.19 19.45
CA LYS A 309 0.65 -4.97 19.03
C LYS A 309 -0.48 -5.12 20.07
N ASN A 310 -0.26 -4.81 21.34
CA ASN A 310 -1.35 -4.81 22.31
C ASN A 310 -2.06 -3.45 22.25
N HIS A 311 -3.30 -3.40 21.73
CA HIS A 311 -4.17 -2.20 21.85
C HIS A 311 -4.50 -1.83 23.32
N GLU A 312 -4.22 -2.74 24.26
CA GLU A 312 -4.18 -2.47 25.70
C GLU A 312 -2.80 -2.03 26.23
N SER A 313 -1.77 -2.06 25.38
CA SER A 313 -0.45 -1.54 25.72
C SER A 313 -0.65 -0.10 26.13
N VAL A 314 -0.37 0.13 27.41
CA VAL A 314 -0.43 1.45 28.04
C VAL A 314 0.40 2.45 27.23
N LEU A 315 1.35 2.02 26.39
CA LEU A 315 2.11 2.87 25.47
C LEU A 315 1.23 3.55 24.42
N ALA A 316 0.36 2.82 23.72
CA ALA A 316 -0.53 3.41 22.71
C ALA A 316 -1.50 4.42 23.36
N LYS A 317 -2.12 4.03 24.48
CA LYS A 317 -2.99 4.92 25.28
C LYS A 317 -2.27 6.13 25.88
N THR A 318 -0.95 6.04 26.08
CA THR A 318 -0.12 7.13 26.61
C THR A 318 0.30 8.09 25.50
N LEU A 319 0.34 7.64 24.24
CA LEU A 319 0.66 8.45 23.07
C LEU A 319 -0.59 9.13 22.47
N ASP A 320 -1.78 8.52 22.61
CA ASP A 320 -3.05 9.06 22.08
C ASP A 320 -3.69 10.18 22.94
N ASN A 321 -3.21 10.40 24.17
CA ASN A 321 -3.69 11.43 25.11
C ASN A 321 -2.54 12.33 25.55
#